data_AF-A0A847ZRV1-F1
#
_entry.id   AF-A0A847ZRV1-F1
#
_cell.length_a   1.000
_cell.length_b   1.000
_cell.length_c   1.000
_cell.angle_alpha   90.00
_cell.angle_beta   90.00
_cell.angle_gamma   90.00
#
_symmetry.space_group_name_H-M   'P 1'
#
loop_
_entity.id
_entity.type
_entity.pdbx_description
1 polymer ?
#
loop_
_entity_poly.entity_id
_entity_poly.type
_entity_poly.pdbx_seq_one_letter_code
_entity_poly.pdbx_strand_id
1 'polypeptide(L)'
;AYEVLREGVDEVYREVFGSSMDMAEDALVALGQHPYEARRAMTKFRAHDEKFLRKSAAHAGDESKLVDIAKVSRAEISKVFAADRQGDTAPPDMAWHDDDGSRN
;
A
#
# COMPACT_ATOMS: atom_id res chain seq x y z
N ALA A 1 2.43 -12.56 -15.47
CA ALA A 1 3.14 -12.60 -14.17
C ALA A 1 2.66 -13.76 -13.29
N TYR A 2 1.36 -13.85 -12.93
CA TYR A 2 0.86 -14.99 -12.14
C TYR A 2 0.95 -16.34 -12.88
N GLU A 3 0.81 -16.36 -14.21
CA GLU A 3 1.03 -17.56 -15.03
C GLU A 3 2.49 -18.03 -14.98
N VAL A 4 3.43 -17.07 -15.08
CA VAL A 4 4.88 -17.32 -14.97
C VAL A 4 5.24 -17.87 -13.59
N LEU A 5 4.64 -17.33 -12.52
CA LEU A 5 4.77 -17.87 -11.15
C LEU A 5 4.23 -19.30 -11.05
N ARG A 6 3.10 -19.61 -11.71
CA ARG A 6 2.54 -20.97 -11.74
C ARG A 6 3.46 -21.96 -12.45
N GLU A 7 4.22 -21.50 -13.45
CA GLU A 7 5.19 -22.31 -14.18
C GLU A 7 6.47 -22.61 -13.38
N GLY A 8 6.57 -22.13 -12.14
CA GLY A 8 7.68 -22.43 -11.23
C GLY A 8 8.81 -21.41 -11.27
N VAL A 9 8.62 -20.25 -11.92
CA VAL A 9 9.58 -19.14 -11.88
C VAL A 9 9.27 -18.28 -10.67
N ASP A 10 10.14 -18.32 -9.65
CA ASP A 10 9.92 -17.61 -8.39
C ASP A 10 10.21 -16.10 -8.47
N GLU A 11 11.19 -15.71 -9.28
CA GLU A 11 11.62 -14.32 -9.46
C GLU A 11 10.94 -13.68 -10.67
N VAL A 12 9.81 -13.02 -10.43
CA VAL A 12 9.03 -12.33 -11.48
C VAL A 12 8.97 -10.84 -11.20
N TYR A 13 9.51 -10.05 -12.13
CA TYR A 13 9.45 -8.60 -12.09
C TYR A 13 8.40 -8.10 -13.08
N ARG A 14 7.46 -7.28 -12.59
CA ARG A 14 6.46 -6.63 -13.43
C ARG A 14 7.01 -5.30 -13.93
N GLU A 15 7.23 -5.21 -15.24
CA GLU A 15 7.90 -4.09 -15.92
C GLU A 15 7.41 -2.70 -15.48
N VAL A 16 6.09 -2.51 -15.40
CA VAL A 16 5.49 -1.18 -15.12
C VAL A 16 5.15 -0.98 -13.62
N PHE A 17 5.29 -2.02 -12.79
CA PHE A 17 4.76 -1.97 -11.43
C PHE A 17 5.48 -0.93 -10.55
N GLY A 18 6.81 -0.91 -10.58
CA GLY A 18 7.59 0.03 -9.78
C GLY A 18 7.27 1.49 -10.09
N SER A 19 7.37 1.88 -11.37
CA SER A 19 7.08 3.24 -11.81
C SER A 19 5.63 3.65 -11.58
N SER A 20 4.67 2.72 -11.68
CA SER A 20 3.27 3.01 -11.35
C SER A 20 3.04 3.27 -9.86
N MET A 21 3.81 2.62 -8.97
CA MET A 21 3.75 2.88 -7.53
C MET A 21 4.29 4.28 -7.20
N ASP A 22 5.42 4.65 -7.80
CA ASP A 22 6.02 5.97 -7.59
C ASP A 22 5.07 7.08 -8.09
N MET A 23 4.48 6.89 -9.28
CA MET A 23 3.47 7.82 -9.81
C MET A 23 2.23 7.93 -8.93
N ALA A 24 1.77 6.82 -8.34
CA ALA A 24 0.64 6.84 -7.43
C ALA A 24 0.96 7.58 -6.12
N GLU A 25 2.19 7.45 -5.61
CA GLU A 25 2.67 8.23 -4.46
C GLU A 25 2.66 9.73 -4.76
N ASP A 26 3.26 10.13 -5.87
CA ASP A 26 3.31 11.53 -6.30
C ASP A 26 1.90 12.11 -6.48
N ALA A 27 0.97 11.33 -7.05
CA ALA A 27 -0.41 11.73 -7.20
C ALA A 27 -1.11 11.94 -5.84
N LEU A 28 -0.87 11.07 -4.84
CA LEU A 28 -1.43 11.25 -3.49
C LEU A 28 -0.90 12.52 -2.83
N VAL A 29 0.41 12.81 -2.99
CA VAL A 29 1.01 14.04 -2.47
C VAL A 29 0.43 15.28 -3.17
N ALA A 30 0.29 15.24 -4.49
CA ALA A 30 -0.32 16.33 -5.26
C ALA A 30 -1.78 16.60 -4.88
N LEU A 31 -2.50 15.59 -4.42
CA LEU A 31 -3.88 15.69 -3.90
C LEU A 31 -3.96 16.16 -2.44
N GLY A 32 -2.82 16.48 -1.81
CA GLY A 32 -2.75 17.06 -0.47
C GLY A 32 -2.46 16.06 0.66
N GLN A 33 -2.12 14.80 0.35
CA GLN A 33 -1.70 13.84 1.36
C GLN A 33 -0.25 14.11 1.79
N HIS A 34 0.05 14.01 3.09
CA HIS A 34 1.42 14.20 3.58
C HIS A 34 2.36 13.13 2.98
N PRO A 35 3.60 13.47 2.54
CA PRO A 35 4.50 12.51 1.87
C PRO A 35 4.74 11.22 2.65
N TYR A 36 4.90 11.31 3.98
CA TYR A 36 5.04 10.13 4.84
C TYR A 36 3.83 9.18 4.76
N GLU A 37 2.62 9.72 4.77
CA GLU A 37 1.40 8.92 4.68
C GLU A 37 1.19 8.33 3.28
N ALA A 38 1.55 9.06 2.22
CA ALA A 38 1.54 8.54 0.85
C ALA A 38 2.51 7.36 0.70
N ARG A 39 3.75 7.50 1.16
CA ARG A 39 4.76 6.42 1.19
C ARG A 39 4.29 5.21 2.00
N ARG A 40 3.70 5.46 3.17
CA ARG A 40 3.15 4.41 4.05
C ARG A 40 2.01 3.66 3.37
N ALA A 41 1.11 4.37 2.68
CA ALA A 41 0.04 3.77 1.89
C ALA A 41 0.57 2.91 0.74
N MET A 42 1.57 3.39 -0.02
CA MET A 42 2.17 2.63 -1.12
C MET A 42 2.92 1.39 -0.65
N THR A 43 3.59 1.46 0.50
CA THR A 43 4.25 0.29 1.12
C THR A 43 3.24 -0.81 1.44
N LYS A 44 2.09 -0.45 2.02
CA LYS A 44 1.02 -1.41 2.32
C LYS A 44 0.38 -1.97 1.05
N PHE A 45 0.13 -1.11 0.06
CA PHE A 45 -0.40 -1.53 -1.24
C PHE A 45 0.52 -2.56 -1.89
N ARG A 46 1.82 -2.29 -1.94
CA ARG A 46 2.82 -3.20 -2.52
C ARG A 46 2.81 -4.57 -1.86
N ALA A 47 2.76 -4.63 -0.53
CA ALA A 47 2.71 -5.90 0.21
C ALA A 47 1.42 -6.67 -0.08
N HIS A 48 0.28 -5.97 -0.20
CA HIS A 48 -1.00 -6.58 -0.51
C HIS A 48 -1.04 -7.14 -1.93
N ASP A 49 -0.59 -6.34 -2.89
CA ASP A 49 -0.56 -6.70 -4.30
C ASP A 49 0.39 -7.89 -4.57
N GLU A 50 1.53 -7.99 -3.88
CA GLU A 50 2.42 -9.16 -3.95
C GLU A 50 1.73 -10.44 -3.44
N LYS A 51 0.99 -10.34 -2.32
CA LYS A 51 0.19 -11.45 -1.79
C LYS A 51 -0.93 -11.84 -2.76
N PHE A 52 -1.58 -10.86 -3.37
CA PHE A 52 -2.59 -11.07 -4.41
C PHE A 52 -2.01 -11.81 -5.61
N LEU A 53 -0.83 -11.39 -6.10
CA LEU A 53 -0.17 -12.00 -7.25
C LEU A 53 0.14 -13.48 -7.00
N ARG A 54 0.66 -13.82 -5.82
CA ARG A 54 0.95 -15.21 -5.42
C ARG A 54 -0.31 -16.04 -5.25
N LYS A 55 -1.35 -15.49 -4.64
CA LYS A 55 -2.66 -16.17 -4.52
C LYS A 55 -3.29 -16.43 -5.89
N SER A 56 -3.13 -15.48 -6.82
CA SER A 56 -3.63 -15.60 -8.19
C SER A 56 -2.92 -16.69 -8.97
N ALA A 57 -1.62 -16.91 -8.75
CA ALA A 57 -0.86 -17.98 -9.39
C ALA A 57 -1.44 -19.37 -9.10
N ALA A 58 -1.93 -19.61 -7.87
CA ALA A 58 -2.58 -20.86 -7.48
C ALA A 58 -3.91 -21.14 -8.21
N HIS A 59 -4.49 -20.12 -8.85
CA HIS A 59 -5.76 -20.20 -9.56
C HIS A 59 -5.62 -19.80 -11.05
N ALA A 60 -4.40 -19.80 -11.60
CA ALA A 60 -4.22 -19.43 -12.99
C ALA A 60 -4.98 -20.41 -13.91
N GLY A 61 -5.79 -19.85 -14.81
CA GLY A 61 -6.70 -20.61 -15.68
C GLY A 61 -8.16 -20.67 -15.22
N ASP A 62 -8.48 -20.18 -14.01
CA ASP A 62 -9.85 -20.03 -13.50
C ASP A 62 -10.21 -18.54 -13.42
N GLU A 63 -10.63 -17.97 -14.55
CA GLU A 63 -10.88 -16.53 -14.69
C GLU A 63 -11.92 -16.01 -13.68
N SER A 64 -12.97 -16.81 -13.40
CA SER A 64 -13.99 -16.45 -12.42
C SER A 64 -13.37 -16.28 -11.02
N LYS A 65 -12.52 -17.22 -10.60
CA LYS A 65 -11.82 -17.09 -9.31
C LYS A 65 -10.86 -15.92 -9.29
N LEU A 66 -10.15 -15.65 -10.38
CA LEU A 66 -9.25 -14.50 -10.47
C LEU A 66 -10.02 -13.18 -10.27
N VAL A 67 -11.20 -13.04 -10.88
CA VAL A 67 -12.08 -11.89 -10.67
C VAL A 67 -12.52 -11.77 -9.21
N ASP A 68 -12.90 -12.88 -8.56
CA ASP A 68 -13.33 -12.86 -7.17
C ASP A 68 -12.19 -12.49 -6.22
N ILE A 69 -10.99 -13.03 -6.45
CA ILE A 69 -9.79 -12.68 -5.68
C ILE A 69 -9.48 -11.19 -5.85
N ALA A 70 -9.58 -10.64 -7.07
CA ALA A 70 -9.34 -9.22 -7.32
C ALA A 70 -10.36 -8.33 -6.59
N LYS A 71 -11.64 -8.72 -6.54
CA LYS A 71 -12.66 -8.00 -5.76
C LYS A 71 -12.35 -7.99 -4.27
N VAL A 72 -11.98 -9.15 -3.70
CA VAL A 72 -11.58 -9.27 -2.29
C VAL A 72 -10.35 -8.41 -2.01
N SER A 73 -9.34 -8.48 -2.86
CA SER A 73 -8.11 -7.71 -2.75
C SER A 73 -8.36 -6.21 -2.69
N ARG A 74 -9.21 -5.70 -3.60
CA ARG A 74 -9.61 -4.28 -3.60
C ARG A 74 -10.34 -3.88 -2.33
N ALA A 75 -11.23 -4.74 -1.82
CA ALA A 75 -11.96 -4.47 -0.58
C ALA A 75 -11.02 -4.44 0.64
N GLU A 76 -10.03 -5.33 0.70
CA GLU A 76 -9.03 -5.36 1.77
C GLU A 76 -8.16 -4.10 1.78
N ILE A 77 -7.61 -3.70 0.63
CA ILE A 77 -6.84 -2.44 0.50
C ILE A 77 -7.69 -1.23 0.89
N SER A 78 -8.95 -1.17 0.44
CA SER A 78 -9.85 -0.07 0.78
C SER A 78 -10.07 0.05 2.29
N LYS A 79 -10.17 -1.08 3.00
CA LYS A 79 -10.28 -1.09 4.47
C LYS A 79 -9.01 -0.60 5.15
N VAL A 80 -7.84 -1.04 4.67
CA VAL A 80 -6.53 -0.60 5.20
C VAL A 80 -6.39 0.92 5.08
N PHE A 81 -6.70 1.48 3.91
CA PHE A 81 -6.64 2.93 3.71
C PHE A 81 -7.70 3.70 4.49
N ALA A 82 -8.89 3.13 4.69
CA ALA A 82 -9.91 3.74 5.53
C ALA A 82 -9.50 3.80 7.00
N ALA A 83 -8.85 2.75 7.51
CA ALA A 83 -8.32 2.71 8.88
C ALA A 83 -7.20 3.74 9.09
N ASP A 84 -6.31 3.91 8.10
CA ASP A 84 -5.20 4.87 8.20
C ASP A 84 -5.68 6.34 8.29
N ARG A 85 -6.80 6.69 7.63
CA ARG A 85 -7.42 8.01 7.74
C ARG A 85 -8.03 8.30 9.12
N GLN A 86 -8.31 7.27 9.92
CA GLN A 86 -8.95 7.40 11.23
C GLN A 86 -7.94 7.57 12.37
N GLY A 87 -6.64 7.60 12.07
CA GLY A 87 -5.59 8.12 12.95
C GLY A 87 -4.76 7.05 13.66
N ASP A 88 -3.54 6.85 13.16
CA ASP A 88 -2.37 7.00 14.03
C ASP A 88 -2.03 8.50 13.99
N THR A 89 -2.74 9.31 14.76
CA THR A 89 -2.27 10.67 15.02
C THR A 89 -1.03 10.50 15.88
N ALA A 90 0.16 10.48 15.27
CA ALA A 90 1.37 10.72 16.02
C ALA A 90 1.12 12.01 16.82
N PRO A 91 1.26 11.98 18.15
CA PRO A 91 1.08 13.18 18.95
C PRO A 91 1.96 14.27 18.33
N PRO A 92 1.45 15.51 18.17
CA PRO A 92 2.28 16.59 17.66
C PRO A 92 3.57 16.61 18.46
N ASP A 93 4.70 16.68 17.74
CA ASP A 93 6.04 16.72 18.34
C ASP A 93 6.14 17.98 19.22
N MET A 94 5.75 17.82 20.48
CA MET A 94 5.84 18.84 21.52
C MET A 94 7.16 18.70 22.31
N ALA A 95 8.14 17.92 21.81
CA ALA A 95 9.41 17.68 22.50
C ALA A 95 10.30 18.94 22.58
N TRP A 96 9.91 20.02 21.90
CA TRP A 96 10.59 21.32 21.94
C TRP A 96 9.88 22.38 22.79
N HIS A 97 8.77 22.03 23.45
CA HIS A 97 8.08 22.91 24.40
C HIS A 97 8.39 22.49 25.85
N ASP A 98 9.68 22.42 26.18
CA ASP A 98 10.11 22.55 27.57
C ASP A 98 10.10 24.04 27.95
N ASP A 99 9.29 24.32 28.96
CA ASP A 99 9.11 25.54 29.75
C ASP A 99 10.39 26.40 29.91
N ASP A 100 10.59 27.35 29.00
CA ASP A 100 11.53 28.47 29.21
C ASP A 100 10.74 29.71 29.65
N GLY A 101 10.53 29.81 30.96
CA GLY A 101 10.46 31.11 31.62
C GLY A 101 9.12 31.47 32.27
N SER A 102 8.90 31.01 33.49
CA SER A 102 8.43 31.91 34.56
C SER A 102 8.90 31.47 35.94
N ARG A 103 10.13 31.85 36.30
CA ARG A 103 10.45 32.13 37.71
C ARG A 103 10.08 33.58 37.97
N ASN A 104 9.02 33.80 38.74
CA ASN A 104 8.81 35.05 39.47
C ASN A 104 8.38 34.71 40.90
#